data_AF-A0A973AIN9-F1
#
_entry.id   AF-A0A973AIN9-F1
#
_cell.length_a   1.000
_cell.length_b   1.000
_cell.length_c   1.000
_cell.angle_alpha   90.00
_cell.angle_beta   90.00
_cell.angle_gamma   90.00
#
_symmetry.space_group_name_H-M   'P 1'
#
loop_
_entity.id
_entity.type
_entity.pdbx_description
1 polymer ?
#
loop_
_entity_poly.entity_id
_entity_poly.type
_entity_poly.pdbx_seq_one_letter_code
_entity_poly.pdbx_strand_id
1 'polypeptide(L)'
;MLIVDGDFVSKSWLDKFCKYVEALQARWRPDAGNPVRARLADMHQSILSQVYFSDGAKSDVVSELLRHAGFRDITVQSNMADINRAQARHLPLTRSLARRSQHRYAISASKPAD
;
A
#
# COMPACT_ATOMS: atom_id res chain seq x y z
N MET A 1 9.24 -5.99 18.99
CA MET A 1 7.98 -5.60 18.31
C MET A 1 8.08 -6.02 16.85
N LEU A 2 6.98 -6.51 16.27
CA LEU A 2 6.89 -6.83 14.85
C LEU A 2 5.71 -6.07 14.24
N ILE A 3 5.98 -5.27 13.21
CA ILE A 3 4.97 -4.57 12.41
C ILE A 3 4.91 -5.28 11.05
N VAL A 4 3.71 -5.57 10.56
CA VAL A 4 3.51 -6.09 9.20
C VAL A 4 2.51 -5.16 8.50
N ASP A 5 2.99 -4.39 7.53
CA ASP A 5 2.17 -3.42 6.82
C ASP A 5 2.39 -3.48 5.30
N GLY A 6 1.57 -2.77 4.54
CA GLY A 6 1.68 -2.62 3.10
C GLY A 6 2.23 -1.25 2.72
N ASP A 7 3.23 -1.22 1.85
CA ASP A 7 3.58 -0.03 1.11
C ASP A 7 2.44 0.30 0.11
N PHE A 8 1.60 1.25 0.52
CA PHE A 8 0.46 1.72 -0.26
C PHE A 8 0.87 2.63 -1.44
N VAL A 9 2.16 2.90 -1.67
CA VAL A 9 2.65 3.74 -2.78
C VAL A 9 2.42 3.09 -4.15
N SER A 10 2.22 1.77 -4.19
CA SER A 10 1.73 1.08 -5.40
C SER A 10 0.37 1.60 -5.87
N LYS A 11 -0.42 2.22 -4.97
CA LYS A 11 -1.59 3.01 -5.38
C LYS A 11 -1.19 4.19 -6.25
N SER A 12 -0.07 4.87 -6.07
CA SER A 12 0.29 6.03 -6.91
C SER A 12 0.56 5.64 -8.37
N TRP A 13 1.21 4.50 -8.63
CA TRP A 13 1.39 4.00 -10.00
C TRP A 13 0.11 3.41 -10.60
N LEU A 14 -0.65 2.64 -9.81
CA LEU A 14 -1.93 2.09 -10.25
C LEU A 14 -3.00 3.18 -10.45
N ASP A 15 -3.00 4.23 -9.62
CA ASP A 15 -3.89 5.39 -9.71
C ASP A 15 -3.51 6.26 -10.91
N LYS A 16 -2.21 6.45 -11.20
CA LYS A 16 -1.75 7.04 -12.47
C LYS A 16 -2.20 6.22 -13.68
N PHE A 17 -2.12 4.91 -13.61
CA PHE A 17 -2.58 4.02 -14.67
C PHE A 17 -4.11 4.06 -14.82
N CYS A 18 -4.87 4.00 -13.73
CA CYS A 18 -6.33 4.14 -13.74
C CYS A 18 -6.74 5.49 -14.30
N LYS A 19 -6.11 6.60 -13.88
CA LYS A 19 -6.34 7.94 -14.45
C LYS A 19 -6.02 8.00 -15.94
N TYR A 20 -4.94 7.35 -16.37
CA TYR A 20 -4.60 7.25 -17.79
C TYR A 20 -5.65 6.47 -18.57
N VAL A 21 -6.12 5.34 -18.05
CA VAL A 21 -7.17 4.51 -18.66
C VAL A 21 -8.52 5.25 -18.68
N GLU A 22 -8.89 5.94 -17.60
CA GLU A 22 -10.10 6.78 -17.53
C GLU A 22 -10.04 7.92 -18.55
N ALA A 23 -8.90 8.61 -18.66
CA ALA A 23 -8.69 9.65 -19.68
C ALA A 23 -8.78 9.08 -21.11
N LEU A 24 -8.24 7.88 -21.32
CA LEU A 24 -8.34 7.19 -22.61
C LEU A 24 -9.78 6.77 -22.89
N GLN A 25 -10.53 6.31 -21.88
CA GLN A 25 -11.90 5.82 -22.02
C GLN A 25 -12.91 6.97 -22.21
N ALA A 26 -12.70 8.11 -21.55
CA ALA A 26 -13.48 9.33 -21.72
C ALA A 26 -13.44 9.86 -23.17
N ARG A 27 -12.34 9.60 -23.88
CA ARG A 27 -12.17 9.96 -25.30
C ARG A 27 -13.04 9.11 -26.24
N TRP A 28 -13.50 7.93 -25.81
CA TRP A 28 -14.31 7.00 -26.63
C TRP A 28 -15.74 6.84 -26.13
N ARG A 29 -16.02 7.17 -24.86
CA ARG A 29 -17.36 7.10 -24.24
C ARG A 29 -17.57 8.28 -23.27
N PRO A 30 -18.07 9.43 -23.75
CA PRO A 30 -18.21 10.63 -22.92
C PRO A 30 -19.21 10.47 -21.74
N ASP A 31 -20.12 9.49 -21.78
CA ASP A 31 -21.16 9.29 -20.76
C ASP A 31 -20.81 8.28 -19.64
N ALA A 32 -19.55 7.82 -19.54
CA ALA A 32 -19.17 6.76 -18.59
C ALA A 32 -18.98 7.22 -17.13
N GLY A 33 -19.10 8.52 -16.84
CA GLY A 33 -18.83 9.07 -15.51
C GLY A 33 -20.00 8.90 -14.55
N ASN A 34 -19.96 7.92 -13.64
CA ASN A 34 -20.91 7.84 -12.54
C ASN A 34 -20.56 8.91 -11.47
N PRO A 35 -21.38 9.96 -11.27
CA PRO A 35 -21.06 11.07 -10.36
C PRO A 35 -20.95 10.64 -8.89
N VAL A 36 -21.61 9.53 -8.51
CA VAL A 36 -21.53 8.96 -7.16
C VAL A 36 -20.14 8.38 -6.91
N ARG A 37 -19.51 7.74 -7.91
CA ARG A 37 -18.14 7.21 -7.79
C ARG A 37 -17.11 8.32 -7.65
N ALA A 38 -17.24 9.39 -8.42
CA ALA A 38 -16.34 10.55 -8.34
C ALA A 38 -16.37 11.19 -6.95
N ARG A 39 -17.57 11.48 -6.43
CA ARG A 39 -17.74 12.06 -5.08
C ARG A 39 -17.19 11.16 -3.97
N LEU A 40 -17.38 9.85 -4.09
CA LEU A 40 -16.86 8.88 -3.11
C LEU A 40 -15.33 8.80 -3.17
N ALA A 41 -14.74 8.89 -4.36
CA ALA A 41 -13.29 8.95 -4.55
C ALA A 41 -12.70 10.25 -3.96
N ASP A 42 -13.32 11.40 -4.20
CA ASP A 42 -12.88 12.70 -3.65
C ASP A 42 -12.93 12.72 -2.13
N MET A 43 -14.02 12.22 -1.54
CA MET A 43 -14.15 12.10 -0.09
C MET A 43 -13.07 11.18 0.50
N HIS A 44 -12.81 10.03 -0.15
CA HIS A 44 -11.77 9.11 0.26
C HIS A 44 -10.37 9.76 0.19
N GLN A 45 -10.07 10.54 -0.85
CA GLN A 45 -8.80 11.28 -0.97
C GLN A 45 -8.68 12.38 0.10
N SER A 46 -9.76 13.11 0.39
CA SER A 46 -9.78 14.16 1.43
C SER A 46 -9.51 13.59 2.83
N ILE A 47 -10.04 12.40 3.15
CA ILE A 47 -9.75 11.71 4.41
C ILE A 47 -8.28 11.27 4.44
N LEU A 48 -7.78 10.68 3.36
CA LEU A 48 -6.39 10.23 3.30
C LEU A 48 -5.38 11.38 3.40
N SER A 49 -5.66 12.55 2.82
CA SER A 49 -4.73 13.69 2.87
C SER A 49 -4.52 14.26 4.28
N GLN A 50 -5.40 13.94 5.23
CA GLN A 50 -5.34 14.44 6.59
C GLN A 50 -4.53 13.54 7.54
N VAL A 51 -4.11 12.36 7.09
CA VAL A 51 -3.32 11.43 7.90
C VAL A 51 -1.83 11.49 7.56
N TYR A 52 -0.96 11.29 8.55
CA TYR A 52 0.50 11.36 8.40
C TYR A 52 1.05 10.40 7.33
N PHE A 53 0.38 9.27 7.11
CA PHE A 53 0.73 8.27 6.10
C PHE A 53 -0.12 8.41 4.82
N SER A 54 -0.53 9.62 4.46
CA SER A 54 -1.34 9.92 3.27
C SER A 54 -0.70 9.38 1.97
N ASP A 55 0.63 9.51 1.86
CA ASP A 55 1.43 8.99 0.74
C ASP A 55 1.84 7.52 0.90
N GLY A 56 1.24 6.82 1.86
CA GLY A 56 1.54 5.44 2.22
C GLY A 56 2.53 5.34 3.38
N ALA A 57 2.31 4.34 4.22
CA ALA A 57 3.27 3.94 5.25
C ALA A 57 4.42 3.20 4.55
N LYS A 58 5.43 3.94 4.07
CA LYS A 58 6.62 3.32 3.50
C LYS A 58 7.51 2.77 4.61
N SER A 59 8.21 1.67 4.32
CA SER A 59 9.04 0.99 5.33
C SER A 59 10.18 1.86 5.87
N ASP A 60 10.72 2.77 5.05
CA ASP A 60 11.76 3.74 5.43
C ASP A 60 11.23 4.77 6.44
N VAL A 61 10.10 5.42 6.13
CA VAL A 61 9.45 6.42 7.01
C VAL A 61 9.06 5.80 8.34
N VAL A 62 8.46 4.61 8.32
CA VAL A 62 8.09 3.90 9.56
C VAL A 62 9.34 3.50 10.36
N SER A 63 10.41 3.05 9.69
CA SER A 63 11.67 2.73 10.37
C SER A 63 12.28 3.96 11.05
N GLU A 64 12.24 5.12 10.41
CA GLU A 64 12.75 6.37 10.97
C GLU A 64 11.95 6.80 12.20
N LEU A 65 10.61 6.73 12.15
CA LEU A 65 9.74 6.98 13.31
C LEU A 65 10.07 6.05 14.48
N LEU A 66 10.34 4.77 14.21
CA LEU A 66 10.75 3.82 15.25
C LEU A 66 12.08 4.20 15.89
N ARG A 67 13.07 4.66 15.09
CA ARG A 67 14.34 5.17 15.64
C ARG A 67 14.12 6.36 16.54
N HIS A 68 13.32 7.33 16.11
CA HIS A 68 12.97 8.51 16.91
C HIS A 68 12.24 8.14 18.20
N ALA A 69 11.42 7.09 18.18
CA ALA A 69 10.74 6.57 19.36
C ALA A 69 11.65 5.74 20.29
N GLY A 70 12.94 5.60 19.97
CA GLY A 70 13.93 4.91 20.80
C GLY A 70 14.04 3.40 20.54
N PHE A 71 13.42 2.88 19.48
CA PHE A 71 13.64 1.50 19.06
C PHE A 71 15.01 1.34 18.38
N ARG A 72 15.59 0.16 18.55
CA ARG A 72 16.87 -0.29 17.99
C ARG A 72 16.68 -1.61 17.22
N ASP A 73 17.78 -2.11 16.65
CA ASP A 73 17.83 -3.37 15.89
C ASP A 73 16.76 -3.49 14.80
N ILE A 74 16.47 -2.37 14.14
CA ILE A 74 15.40 -2.28 13.16
C ILE A 74 15.78 -3.06 11.90
N THR A 75 15.02 -4.11 11.62
CA THR A 75 15.18 -4.98 10.45
C THR A 75 13.93 -4.90 9.59
N VAL A 76 14.09 -4.55 8.32
CA VAL A 76 13.00 -4.47 7.33
C VAL A 76 13.08 -5.68 6.40
N GLN A 77 12.02 -6.47 6.34
CA GLN A 77 11.87 -7.57 5.39
C GLN A 77 10.81 -7.19 4.35
N SER A 78 11.28 -6.82 3.15
CA SER A 78 10.44 -6.51 1.99
C SER A 78 10.26 -7.70 1.03
N ASN A 79 11.22 -8.63 1.02
CA ASN A 79 11.14 -9.83 0.19
C ASN A 79 10.31 -10.92 0.90
N MET A 80 9.03 -10.99 0.58
CA MET A 80 8.11 -12.05 1.05
C MET A 80 7.90 -13.17 0.02
N ALA A 81 8.82 -13.35 -0.93
CA ALA A 81 8.66 -14.32 -2.02
C ALA A 81 8.43 -15.75 -1.51
N ASP A 82 9.14 -16.18 -0.47
CA ASP A 82 9.00 -17.53 0.10
C ASP A 82 7.65 -17.72 0.81
N ILE A 83 7.20 -16.69 1.54
CA ILE A 83 5.88 -16.67 2.19
C ILE A 83 4.77 -16.73 1.14
N ASN A 84 4.90 -15.92 0.08
CA ASN A 84 3.96 -15.91 -1.03
C ASN A 84 3.93 -17.26 -1.75
N ARG A 85 5.08 -17.90 -1.96
CA ARG A 85 5.19 -19.22 -2.59
C ARG A 85 4.56 -20.32 -1.75
N ALA A 86 4.71 -20.26 -0.43
CA ALA A 86 4.07 -21.19 0.50
C ALA A 86 2.53 -21.02 0.51
N GLN A 87 2.04 -19.77 0.57
CA GLN A 87 0.60 -19.48 0.58
C GLN A 87 -0.10 -19.71 -0.77
N ALA A 88 0.62 -19.52 -1.89
CA ALA A 88 0.07 -19.71 -3.24
C ALA A 88 -0.42 -21.14 -3.51
N ARG A 89 0.10 -22.14 -2.77
CA ARG A 89 -0.36 -23.54 -2.87
C ARG A 89 -1.80 -23.74 -2.37
N HIS A 90 -2.35 -22.78 -1.62
CA HIS A 90 -3.66 -22.86 -0.99
C HIS A 90 -4.62 -21.74 -1.44
N LEU A 91 -4.23 -20.86 -2.37
CA LEU A 91 -5.07 -19.75 -2.82
C LEU A 91 -5.45 -19.85 -4.31
N PRO A 92 -6.71 -19.55 -4.67
CA PRO A 92 -7.12 -19.45 -6.08
C PRO A 92 -6.32 -18.37 -6.82
N LEU A 93 -5.97 -18.65 -8.08
CA LEU A 93 -5.07 -17.84 -8.93
C LEU A 93 -5.41 -16.34 -8.95
N THR A 94 -6.69 -15.99 -8.93
CA THR A 94 -7.18 -14.59 -8.94
C THR A 94 -6.80 -13.82 -7.67
N ARG A 95 -6.76 -14.48 -6.51
CA ARG A 95 -6.34 -13.86 -5.23
C ARG A 95 -4.82 -13.80 -5.09
N SER A 96 -4.11 -14.73 -5.73
CA SER A 96 -2.65 -14.77 -5.77
C SER A 96 -2.07 -13.58 -6.55
N LEU A 97 -2.68 -13.24 -7.69
CA LEU A 97 -2.26 -12.10 -8.52
C LEU A 97 -2.50 -10.75 -7.82
N ALA A 98 -3.65 -10.58 -7.17
CA ALA A 98 -3.97 -9.39 -6.39
C ALA A 98 -3.02 -9.18 -5.19
N ARG A 99 -2.51 -10.26 -4.59
CA ARG A 99 -1.53 -10.20 -3.49
C ARG A 99 -0.12 -9.87 -3.94
N ARG A 100 0.32 -10.37 -5.11
CA ARG A 100 1.63 -9.97 -5.69
C ARG A 100 1.75 -8.48 -5.95
N SER A 101 0.62 -7.80 -6.16
CA SER A 101 0.58 -6.34 -6.36
C SER A 101 0.71 -5.54 -5.05
N GLN A 102 0.53 -6.17 -3.88
CA GLN A 102 0.65 -5.49 -2.60
C GLN A 102 2.09 -5.61 -2.12
N HIS A 103 2.84 -4.53 -2.21
CA HIS A 103 4.20 -4.44 -1.65
C HIS A 103 4.13 -4.49 -0.12
N ARG A 104 4.01 -5.67 0.46
CA ARG A 104 3.97 -5.84 1.92
C ARG A 104 5.39 -5.93 2.47
N TYR A 105 5.60 -5.34 3.63
CA TYR A 105 6.84 -5.43 4.37
C TYR A 105 6.57 -5.79 5.83
N ALA A 106 7.57 -6.36 6.47
CA ALA A 106 7.60 -6.54 7.92
C ALA A 106 8.78 -5.75 8.51
N ILE A 107 8.56 -5.10 9.65
CA ILE A 107 9.60 -4.43 10.43
C ILE A 107 9.67 -5.09 11.80
N SER A 108 10.82 -5.68 12.11
CA SER A 108 11.17 -6.10 13.46
C SER A 108 11.99 -5.01 14.13
N ALA A 109 11.67 -4.67 15.37
CA ALA A 109 12.42 -3.69 16.14
C ALA A 109 12.43 -4.07 17.63
N SER A 110 13.54 -3.85 18.31
CA SER A 110 13.70 -4.02 19.76
C SER A 110 13.60 -2.65 20.43
N LYS A 111 13.05 -2.60 21.65
CA LYS A 111 13.23 -1.43 22.51
C LYS A 111 14.14 -1.88 23.65
N PRO A 112 15.23 -1.16 23.97
CA PRO A 112 16.00 -1.47 25.17
C PRO A 112 15.06 -1.47 26.37
N ALA A 113 15.21 -2.46 27.25
CA ALA A 113 14.65 -2.33 28.58
C ALA A 113 15.51 -1.30 29.31
N ASP A 114 14.89 -0.21 29.76
CA ASP A 114 15.48 0.65 30.79
C ASP A 114 15.51 -0.10 32.12
#